data_AF-L7UG65-F1
#
_entry.id   AF-L7UG65-F1
#
_cell.length_a   1.000
_cell.length_b   1.000
_cell.length_c   1.000
_cell.angle_alpha   90.00
_cell.angle_beta   90.00
_cell.angle_gamma   90.00
#
_symmetry.space_group_name_H-M   'P 1'
#
loop_
_entity.id
_entity.type
_entity.pdbx_description
1 polymer ?
#
loop_
_entity_poly.entity_id
_entity_poly.type
_entity_poly.pdbx_seq_one_letter_code
_entity_poly.pdbx_strand_id
1 'polypeptide(L)'
;MAAVILEARCVAPFAVDLRFSDGRAGEVDLSAFLFEYEWNKKRTPDLSIQTRDWLSVPENFETLRVHPESGTLAWGDERPFPAELLYWRVVMGRILATVSAKDGTLLGTVELGGTRQTWSRPVTLGRASTNRIVVDREGVAPVHAQVTVGGGHHPRYFIEVVEGETRAGGTCSSTPGERWSVSALQPLLLELGDCVVKIGK
;
A
#
# COMPACT_ATOMS: atom_id res chain seq x y z
N MET A 1 -15.89 13.86 -2.04
CA MET A 1 -16.19 13.27 -0.72
C MET A 1 -15.22 12.12 -0.48
N ALA A 2 -14.68 12.02 0.73
CA ALA A 2 -13.93 10.86 1.19
C ALA A 2 -14.81 9.61 1.17
N ALA A 3 -14.29 8.47 0.69
CA ALA A 3 -15.01 7.20 0.76
C ALA A 3 -15.15 6.79 2.23
N VAL A 4 -16.38 6.50 2.65
CA VAL A 4 -16.70 6.06 4.01
C VAL A 4 -16.95 4.56 4.05
N ILE A 5 -16.73 3.94 5.20
CA ILE A 5 -17.03 2.52 5.43
C ILE A 5 -18.53 2.38 5.63
N LEU A 6 -19.16 1.52 4.83
CA LEU A 6 -20.58 1.18 4.93
C LEU A 6 -20.79 -0.10 5.73
N GLU A 7 -19.92 -1.09 5.53
CA GLU A 7 -19.98 -2.38 6.20
C GLU A 7 -18.58 -2.79 6.64
N ALA A 8 -18.53 -3.42 7.81
CA ALA A 8 -17.31 -4.02 8.35
C ALA A 8 -17.67 -5.28 9.13
N ARG A 9 -16.90 -6.34 8.96
CA ARG A 9 -17.09 -7.60 9.69
C ARG A 9 -15.74 -8.22 10.03
N CYS A 10 -15.58 -8.70 11.26
CA CYS A 10 -14.43 -9.54 11.62
C CYS A 10 -14.54 -10.88 10.91
N VAL A 11 -13.52 -11.24 10.12
CA VAL A 11 -13.45 -12.50 9.36
C VAL A 11 -12.38 -13.46 9.86
N ALA A 12 -11.44 -12.95 10.65
CA ALA A 12 -10.46 -13.71 11.40
C ALA A 12 -9.97 -12.84 12.57
N PRO A 13 -9.21 -13.39 13.55
CA PRO A 13 -8.59 -12.58 14.59
C PRO A 13 -7.80 -11.41 13.97
N PHE A 14 -8.16 -10.19 14.36
CA PHE A 14 -7.58 -8.92 13.91
C PHE A 14 -7.76 -8.58 12.41
N ALA A 15 -8.53 -9.37 11.66
CA ALA A 15 -8.80 -9.14 10.24
C ALA A 15 -10.25 -8.75 10.00
N VAL A 16 -10.44 -7.70 9.21
CA VAL A 16 -11.74 -7.10 8.93
C VAL A 16 -12.01 -7.08 7.43
N ASP A 17 -13.17 -7.59 7.03
CA ASP A 17 -13.70 -7.44 5.67
C ASP A 17 -14.50 -6.13 5.63
N LEU A 18 -14.16 -5.25 4.70
CA LEU A 18 -14.67 -3.89 4.61
C LEU A 18 -15.38 -3.65 3.28
N ARG A 19 -16.45 -2.86 3.30
CA ARG A 19 -17.09 -2.30 2.09
C ARG A 19 -17.23 -0.79 2.20
N PHE A 20 -16.76 -0.09 1.19
CA PHE A 20 -16.78 1.37 1.11
C PHE A 20 -17.93 1.90 0.25
N SER A 21 -18.26 3.17 0.43
CA SER A 21 -19.36 3.86 -0.26
C SER A 21 -19.20 3.97 -1.78
N ASP A 22 -17.98 3.77 -2.29
CA ASP A 22 -17.67 3.77 -3.72
C ASP A 22 -17.66 2.37 -4.35
N GLY A 23 -18.10 1.35 -3.60
CA GLY A 23 -18.19 -0.04 -4.05
C GLY A 23 -16.91 -0.85 -3.87
N ARG A 24 -15.79 -0.26 -3.42
CA ARG A 24 -14.58 -1.02 -3.11
C ARG A 24 -14.78 -1.87 -1.86
N ALA A 25 -14.28 -3.09 -1.89
CA ALA A 25 -14.35 -4.01 -0.77
C ALA A 25 -13.10 -4.88 -0.67
N GLY A 26 -12.80 -5.35 0.55
CA GLY A 26 -11.72 -6.30 0.77
C GLY A 26 -11.34 -6.49 2.23
N GLU A 27 -10.58 -7.55 2.47
CA GLU A 27 -10.02 -7.91 3.77
C GLU A 27 -8.79 -7.06 4.09
N VAL A 28 -8.74 -6.54 5.32
CA VAL A 28 -7.60 -5.83 5.89
C VAL A 28 -7.20 -6.51 7.20
N ASP A 29 -5.93 -6.87 7.32
CA ASP A 29 -5.36 -7.29 8.60
C ASP A 29 -4.86 -6.06 9.38
N LEU A 30 -5.38 -5.91 10.60
CA LEU A 30 -5.02 -4.85 11.54
C LEU A 30 -3.99 -5.30 12.59
N SER A 31 -3.60 -6.58 12.60
CA SER A 31 -2.60 -7.14 13.52
C SER A 31 -1.29 -6.35 13.52
N ALA A 32 -0.83 -5.91 12.34
CA ALA A 32 0.37 -5.09 12.20
C ALA A 32 0.29 -3.77 13.00
N PHE A 33 -0.90 -3.17 13.14
CA PHE A 33 -1.06 -1.94 13.94
C PHE A 33 -1.12 -2.20 15.45
N LEU A 34 -1.54 -3.41 15.83
CA LEU A 34 -1.67 -3.81 17.23
C LEU A 34 -0.34 -4.34 17.79
N PHE A 35 0.44 -5.04 16.97
CA PHE A 35 1.63 -5.77 17.42
C PHE A 35 2.96 -5.25 16.86
N GLU A 36 2.99 -4.56 15.70
CA GLU A 36 4.23 -4.11 15.05
C GLU A 36 4.41 -2.58 15.15
N TYR A 37 4.68 -2.10 16.36
CA TYR A 37 4.72 -0.67 16.71
C TYR A 37 5.90 0.12 16.12
N GLU A 38 7.04 -0.51 15.83
CA GLU A 38 8.27 0.23 15.47
C GLU A 38 8.31 0.76 14.04
N TRP A 39 7.39 0.32 13.18
CA TRP A 39 7.67 0.36 11.74
C TRP A 39 7.44 1.73 11.06
N ASN A 40 6.47 2.56 11.48
CA ASN A 40 6.29 3.88 10.87
C ASN A 40 5.34 4.83 11.64
N LYS A 41 5.86 5.65 12.58
CA LYS A 41 5.05 6.62 13.35
C LYS A 41 4.18 7.58 12.52
N LYS A 42 4.47 7.78 11.22
CA LYS A 42 3.66 8.63 10.32
C LYS A 42 2.44 7.91 9.70
N ARG A 43 2.34 6.59 9.82
CA ARG A 43 1.33 5.76 9.12
C ARG A 43 0.66 4.72 10.02
N THR A 44 0.98 4.75 11.31
CA THR A 44 0.28 4.02 12.36
C THR A 44 -0.86 4.92 12.87
N PRO A 45 -2.07 4.40 13.08
CA PRO A 45 -3.09 5.14 13.80
C PRO A 45 -2.54 5.57 15.16
N ASP A 46 -2.94 6.75 15.63
CA ASP A 46 -2.56 7.24 16.95
C ASP A 46 -3.37 6.47 18.02
N LEU A 47 -2.91 5.26 18.31
CA LEU A 47 -3.49 4.35 19.28
C LEU A 47 -2.88 4.63 20.65
N SER A 48 -3.72 4.97 21.63
CA SER A 48 -3.27 4.95 23.02
C SER A 48 -2.83 3.52 23.40
N ILE A 49 -1.88 3.39 24.33
CA ILE A 49 -1.41 2.09 24.83
C ILE A 49 -2.60 1.28 25.37
N GLN A 50 -3.52 1.94 26.09
CA GLN A 50 -4.71 1.30 26.65
C GLN A 50 -5.64 0.75 25.56
N THR A 51 -5.93 1.55 24.54
CA THR A 51 -6.77 1.14 23.40
C THR A 51 -6.14 -0.04 22.67
N ARG A 52 -4.82 0.00 22.44
CA ARG A 52 -4.09 -1.07 21.75
C ARG A 52 -4.11 -2.37 22.55
N ASP A 53 -3.78 -2.33 23.83
CA ASP A 53 -3.70 -3.52 24.68
C ASP A 53 -5.10 -4.16 24.82
N TRP A 54 -6.14 -3.33 24.91
CA TRP A 54 -7.53 -3.80 24.92
C TRP A 54 -7.94 -4.45 23.58
N LEU A 55 -7.62 -3.83 22.44
CA LEU A 55 -7.91 -4.36 21.09
C LEU A 55 -7.06 -5.58 20.71
N SER A 56 -5.96 -5.83 21.41
CA SER A 56 -5.11 -6.99 21.19
C SER A 56 -5.74 -8.30 21.70
N VAL A 57 -6.87 -8.21 22.42
CA VAL A 57 -7.69 -9.35 22.84
C VAL A 57 -8.76 -9.62 21.77
N PRO A 58 -8.81 -10.84 21.17
CA PRO A 58 -9.73 -11.15 20.07
C PRO A 58 -11.20 -10.83 20.38
N GLU A 59 -11.68 -11.16 21.57
CA GLU A 59 -13.07 -10.96 21.99
C GLU A 59 -13.43 -9.46 22.03
N ASN A 60 -12.50 -8.62 22.46
CA ASN A 60 -12.67 -7.17 22.44
C ASN A 60 -12.65 -6.65 21.00
N PHE A 61 -11.74 -7.17 20.17
CA PHE A 61 -11.65 -6.82 18.75
C PHE A 61 -12.93 -7.19 17.98
N GLU A 62 -13.60 -8.28 18.33
CA GLU A 62 -14.85 -8.71 17.69
C GLU A 62 -16.05 -7.81 17.97
N THR A 63 -15.97 -6.90 18.95
CA THR A 63 -16.99 -5.87 19.20
C THR A 63 -17.03 -4.75 18.14
N LEU A 64 -16.27 -4.92 17.06
CA LEU A 64 -16.22 -4.04 15.89
C LEU A 64 -17.61 -3.62 15.42
N ARG A 65 -17.74 -2.32 15.16
CA ARG A 65 -18.90 -1.73 14.47
C ARG A 65 -18.48 -0.62 13.52
N VAL A 66 -19.37 -0.27 12.59
CA VAL A 66 -19.24 0.96 11.79
C VAL A 66 -19.95 2.08 12.54
N HIS A 67 -19.25 3.19 12.80
CA HIS A 67 -19.87 4.36 13.43
C HIS A 67 -20.83 5.05 12.45
N PRO A 68 -22.12 5.23 12.79
CA PRO A 68 -23.16 5.60 11.83
C PRO A 68 -22.96 6.98 11.20
N GLU A 69 -22.41 7.94 11.95
CA GLU A 69 -22.26 9.32 11.46
C GLU A 69 -20.93 9.55 10.73
N SER A 70 -19.87 8.85 11.13
CA SER A 70 -18.53 9.07 10.59
C SER A 70 -18.13 8.04 9.53
N GLY A 71 -18.82 6.90 9.46
CA GLY A 71 -18.49 5.82 8.54
C GLY A 71 -17.05 5.33 8.72
N THR A 72 -16.61 5.23 9.97
CA THR A 72 -15.30 4.71 10.39
C THR A 72 -15.49 3.45 11.23
N LEU A 73 -14.45 2.64 11.37
CA LEU A 73 -14.49 1.55 12.35
C LEU A 73 -14.49 2.11 13.77
N ALA A 74 -15.24 1.47 14.65
CA ALA A 74 -15.37 1.85 16.04
C ALA A 74 -15.39 0.63 16.96
N TRP A 75 -14.87 0.84 18.17
CA TRP A 75 -14.92 -0.09 19.30
C TRP A 75 -15.34 0.72 20.52
N GLY A 76 -16.58 0.56 20.96
CA GLY A 76 -17.19 1.53 21.87
C GLY A 76 -17.17 2.93 21.25
N ASP A 77 -16.70 3.93 22.00
CA ASP A 77 -16.62 5.32 21.55
C ASP A 77 -15.31 5.64 20.81
N GLU A 78 -14.36 4.70 20.83
CA GLU A 78 -13.07 4.84 20.17
C GLU A 78 -13.18 4.58 18.67
N ARG A 79 -12.50 5.43 17.88
CA ARG A 79 -12.41 5.33 16.41
C ARG A 79 -10.95 5.33 15.99
N PRO A 80 -10.17 4.32 16.40
CA PRO A 80 -8.73 4.39 16.30
C PRO A 80 -8.22 4.28 14.85
N PHE A 81 -9.00 3.69 13.94
CA PHE A 81 -8.57 3.50 12.55
C PHE A 81 -9.33 4.45 11.62
N PRO A 82 -8.66 5.47 11.06
CA PRO A 82 -9.26 6.33 10.05
C PRO A 82 -9.71 5.52 8.82
N ALA A 83 -10.90 5.82 8.28
CA ALA A 83 -11.40 5.16 7.07
C ALA A 83 -10.41 5.29 5.90
N GLU A 84 -9.69 6.40 5.84
CA GLU A 84 -8.63 6.69 4.88
C GLU A 84 -7.52 5.62 4.86
N LEU A 85 -7.05 5.23 6.04
CA LEU A 85 -5.99 4.24 6.20
C LEU A 85 -6.45 2.85 5.73
N LEU A 86 -7.69 2.51 6.05
CA LEU A 86 -8.30 1.21 5.76
C LEU A 86 -8.67 1.09 4.28
N TYR A 87 -9.18 2.16 3.69
CA TYR A 87 -9.47 2.23 2.27
C TYR A 87 -8.22 1.96 1.45
N TRP A 88 -7.10 2.59 1.84
CA TRP A 88 -5.81 2.35 1.22
C TRP A 88 -5.36 0.89 1.37
N ARG A 89 -5.54 0.26 2.55
CA ARG A 89 -5.22 -1.16 2.76
C ARG A 89 -6.04 -2.08 1.83
N VAL A 90 -7.33 -1.79 1.62
CA VAL A 90 -8.19 -2.55 0.70
C VAL A 90 -7.71 -2.43 -0.74
N VAL A 91 -7.43 -1.21 -1.21
CA VAL A 91 -6.98 -0.97 -2.59
C VAL A 91 -5.61 -1.61 -2.86
N MET A 92 -4.73 -1.67 -1.85
CA MET A 92 -3.34 -2.07 -2.02
C MET A 92 -2.97 -3.46 -1.43
N GLY A 93 -3.94 -4.21 -0.89
CA GLY A 93 -3.69 -5.45 -0.15
C GLY A 93 -3.09 -6.59 -0.99
N ARG A 94 -3.35 -6.61 -2.30
CA ARG A 94 -2.73 -7.56 -3.24
C ARG A 94 -2.51 -6.91 -4.59
N ILE A 95 -1.26 -6.57 -4.88
CA ILE A 95 -0.86 -5.92 -6.12
C ILE A 95 0.09 -6.82 -6.87
N LEU A 96 -0.12 -6.94 -8.18
CA LEU A 96 0.83 -7.56 -9.06
C LEU A 96 1.78 -6.49 -9.60
N ALA A 97 3.08 -6.81 -9.62
CA ALA A 97 4.04 -6.13 -10.45
C ALA A 97 4.46 -7.04 -11.61
N THR A 98 4.42 -6.51 -12.81
CA THR A 98 4.93 -7.20 -14.01
C THR A 98 6.08 -6.40 -14.58
N VAL A 99 7.16 -7.08 -14.93
CA VAL A 99 8.32 -6.51 -15.61
C VAL A 99 8.27 -7.00 -17.06
N SER A 100 8.28 -6.07 -18.00
CA SER A 100 8.31 -6.38 -19.43
C SER A 100 9.34 -5.51 -20.14
N ALA A 101 9.93 -6.00 -21.23
CA ALA A 101 10.66 -5.16 -22.15
C ALA A 101 9.69 -4.20 -22.87
N LYS A 102 10.21 -3.10 -23.44
CA LYS A 102 9.42 -2.10 -24.20
C LYS A 102 8.74 -2.68 -25.45
N ASP A 103 9.22 -3.80 -25.96
CA ASP A 103 8.57 -4.54 -27.05
C ASP A 103 7.35 -5.39 -26.60
N GLY A 104 7.06 -5.41 -25.29
CA GLY A 104 5.96 -6.15 -24.70
C GLY A 104 6.33 -7.54 -24.17
N THR A 105 7.57 -7.99 -24.33
CA THR A 105 8.03 -9.29 -23.81
C THR A 105 7.97 -9.31 -22.29
N LEU A 106 7.19 -10.23 -21.72
CA LEU A 106 7.12 -10.41 -20.26
C LEU A 106 8.42 -11.05 -19.74
N LEU A 107 9.09 -10.36 -18.82
CA LEU A 107 10.36 -10.79 -18.21
C LEU A 107 10.15 -11.39 -16.82
N GLY A 108 9.12 -10.95 -16.10
CA GLY A 108 8.87 -11.45 -14.75
C GLY A 108 7.58 -10.91 -14.14
N THR A 109 7.16 -11.55 -13.06
CA THR A 109 5.97 -11.17 -12.29
C THR A 109 6.26 -11.36 -10.82
N VAL A 110 5.87 -10.39 -10.01
CA VAL A 110 6.09 -10.36 -8.56
C VAL A 110 4.81 -9.94 -7.86
N GLU A 111 4.38 -10.72 -6.87
CA GLU A 111 3.30 -10.30 -5.98
C GLU A 111 3.83 -9.34 -4.89
N LEU A 112 3.19 -8.19 -4.82
CA LEU A 112 3.46 -7.13 -3.86
C LEU A 112 2.28 -7.04 -2.88
N GLY A 113 2.56 -7.29 -1.61
CA GLY A 113 1.52 -7.54 -0.61
C GLY A 113 1.04 -8.99 -0.64
N GLY A 114 -0.06 -9.28 0.05
CA GLY A 114 -0.59 -10.63 0.23
C GLY A 114 -1.80 -10.63 1.15
N THR A 115 -2.44 -11.80 1.32
CA THR A 115 -3.42 -11.98 2.41
C THR A 115 -2.75 -11.53 3.69
N ARG A 116 -3.30 -10.48 4.33
CA ARG A 116 -2.80 -9.91 5.58
C ARG A 116 -1.52 -9.06 5.52
N GLN A 117 -0.95 -8.81 4.35
CA GLN A 117 0.25 -7.99 4.23
C GLN A 117 0.04 -6.80 3.31
N THR A 118 0.37 -5.63 3.82
CA THR A 118 0.45 -4.41 3.00
C THR A 118 1.90 -3.97 2.92
N TRP A 119 2.20 -3.12 1.95
CA TRP A 119 3.55 -2.66 1.65
C TRP A 119 4.12 -1.93 2.87
N SER A 120 4.83 -2.66 3.73
CA SER A 120 5.46 -2.08 4.91
C SER A 120 6.66 -1.25 4.46
N ARG A 121 7.48 -1.76 3.55
CA ARG A 121 8.70 -1.08 3.06
C ARG A 121 8.48 -0.41 1.70
N PRO A 122 9.25 0.66 1.38
CA PRO A 122 9.40 1.08 0.00
C PRO A 122 9.76 -0.12 -0.87
N VAL A 123 9.06 -0.28 -1.99
CA VAL A 123 9.36 -1.31 -2.97
C VAL A 123 10.53 -0.79 -3.79
N THR A 124 11.68 -1.43 -3.64
CA THR A 124 12.88 -1.10 -4.41
C THR A 124 12.84 -1.81 -5.76
N LEU A 125 13.30 -1.12 -6.80
CA LEU A 125 13.40 -1.61 -8.17
C LEU A 125 14.83 -1.42 -8.66
N GLY A 126 15.38 -2.43 -9.33
CA GLY A 126 16.71 -2.33 -9.93
C GLY A 126 17.26 -3.69 -10.34
N ARG A 127 18.50 -3.69 -10.84
CA ARG A 127 19.17 -4.89 -11.35
C ARG A 127 19.62 -5.84 -10.23
N ALA A 128 19.93 -5.32 -9.04
CA ALA A 128 20.40 -6.16 -7.95
C ALA A 128 19.31 -7.14 -7.48
N SER A 129 19.70 -8.39 -7.21
CA SER A 129 18.80 -9.45 -6.72
C SER A 129 18.23 -9.19 -5.32
N THR A 130 18.76 -8.20 -4.61
CA THR A 130 18.27 -7.74 -3.31
C THR A 130 17.02 -6.85 -3.42
N ASN A 131 16.66 -6.41 -4.64
CA ASN A 131 15.45 -5.62 -4.84
C ASN A 131 14.18 -6.44 -4.70
N ARG A 132 13.10 -5.77 -4.29
CA ARG A 132 11.78 -6.43 -4.26
C ARG A 132 11.26 -6.69 -5.68
N ILE A 133 11.53 -5.79 -6.62
CA ILE A 133 11.29 -6.01 -8.05
C ILE A 133 12.66 -6.01 -8.74
N VAL A 134 13.07 -7.18 -9.22
CA VAL A 134 14.33 -7.33 -9.95
C VAL A 134 14.08 -7.08 -11.43
N VAL A 135 14.84 -6.14 -12.00
CA VAL A 135 14.86 -5.83 -13.43
C VAL A 135 16.26 -6.12 -13.93
N ASP A 136 16.53 -7.39 -14.23
CA ASP A 136 17.87 -7.87 -14.61
C ASP A 136 18.18 -7.56 -16.07
N ARG A 137 18.48 -6.29 -16.36
CA ARG A 137 18.75 -5.76 -17.71
C ARG A 137 19.89 -4.77 -17.71
N GLU A 138 20.59 -4.71 -18.84
CA GLU A 138 21.57 -3.66 -19.08
C GLU A 138 20.89 -2.28 -19.13
N GLY A 139 21.61 -1.25 -18.65
CA GLY A 139 21.06 0.10 -18.51
C GLY A 139 20.20 0.31 -17.25
N VAL A 140 19.94 -0.72 -16.45
CA VAL A 140 19.29 -0.59 -15.14
C VAL A 140 20.34 -0.61 -14.03
N ALA A 141 20.36 0.44 -13.21
CA ALA A 141 21.23 0.53 -12.03
C ALA A 141 20.94 -0.58 -10.99
N PRO A 142 21.91 -0.92 -10.12
CA PRO A 142 21.70 -1.91 -9.05
C PRO A 142 20.47 -1.62 -8.19
N VAL A 143 20.27 -0.36 -7.78
CA VAL A 143 19.01 0.16 -7.22
C VAL A 143 18.66 1.40 -8.02
N HIS A 144 17.62 1.31 -8.84
CA HIS A 144 17.26 2.32 -9.83
C HIS A 144 16.24 3.31 -9.27
N ALA A 145 15.17 2.79 -8.66
CA ALA A 145 14.10 3.60 -8.09
C ALA A 145 13.52 2.95 -6.84
N GLN A 146 12.82 3.75 -6.06
CA GLN A 146 11.99 3.29 -4.96
C GLN A 146 10.57 3.79 -5.13
N VAL A 147 9.62 2.93 -4.84
CA VAL A 147 8.20 3.27 -4.85
C VAL A 147 7.65 3.08 -3.47
N THR A 148 7.07 4.15 -2.94
CA THR A 148 6.26 4.10 -1.73
C THR A 148 4.82 4.41 -2.10
N VAL A 149 3.86 3.69 -1.54
CA VAL A 149 2.45 4.03 -1.72
C VAL A 149 1.96 4.80 -0.50
N GLY A 150 1.11 5.81 -0.71
CA GLY A 150 0.38 6.51 0.36
C GLY A 150 -0.87 7.18 -0.20
N GLY A 151 -1.24 8.35 0.35
CA GLY A 151 -2.28 9.21 -0.22
C GLY A 151 -3.70 8.98 0.27
N GLY A 152 -3.93 7.99 1.14
CA GLY A 152 -5.20 7.87 1.85
C GLY A 152 -6.43 7.81 0.94
N HIS A 153 -7.34 8.79 0.99
CA HIS A 153 -8.56 8.82 0.16
C HIS A 153 -8.26 9.04 -1.32
N HIS A 154 -7.11 9.62 -1.61
CA HIS A 154 -6.58 9.80 -2.96
C HIS A 154 -5.25 9.05 -3.04
N PRO A 155 -5.27 7.71 -3.11
CA PRO A 155 -4.05 6.93 -3.01
C PRO A 155 -3.08 7.33 -4.12
N ARG A 156 -1.80 7.45 -3.79
CA ARG A 156 -0.73 7.84 -4.70
C ARG A 156 0.46 6.91 -4.58
N TYR A 157 1.12 6.66 -5.71
CA TYR A 157 2.48 6.18 -5.74
C TYR A 157 3.41 7.38 -5.64
N PHE A 158 4.35 7.33 -4.70
CA PHE A 158 5.47 8.25 -4.59
C PHE A 158 6.69 7.55 -5.15
N ILE A 159 7.22 8.10 -6.24
CA ILE A 159 8.40 7.59 -6.93
C ILE A 159 9.58 8.41 -6.45
N GLU A 160 10.66 7.74 -6.07
CA GLU A 160 11.95 8.33 -5.75
C GLU A 160 13.01 7.75 -6.70
N VAL A 161 13.73 8.63 -7.37
CA VAL A 161 14.89 8.23 -8.20
C VAL A 161 16.06 7.95 -7.29
N VAL A 162 16.66 6.77 -7.42
CA VAL A 162 17.91 6.43 -6.73
C VAL A 162 19.08 6.60 -7.68
N GLU A 163 18.99 6.01 -8.87
CA GLU A 163 20.03 6.07 -9.89
C GLU A 163 19.43 5.75 -11.27
N GLY A 164 19.96 6.37 -12.32
CA GLY A 164 19.47 6.18 -13.69
C GLY A 164 18.25 7.02 -14.02
N GLU A 165 17.80 6.96 -15.29
CA GLU A 165 16.63 7.67 -15.77
C GLU A 165 15.35 6.88 -15.46
N THR A 166 14.46 7.46 -14.66
CA THR A 166 13.14 6.90 -14.32
C THR A 166 12.03 7.74 -14.94
N ARG A 167 11.06 7.09 -15.58
CA ARG A 167 9.85 7.76 -16.11
C ARG A 167 8.59 7.19 -15.48
N ALA A 168 7.67 8.05 -15.06
CA ALA A 168 6.34 7.66 -14.60
C ALA A 168 5.34 8.82 -14.69
N GLY A 169 4.12 8.54 -15.18
CA GLY A 169 3.02 9.50 -15.20
C GLY A 169 3.29 10.77 -16.02
N GLY A 170 4.09 10.66 -17.09
CA GLY A 170 4.49 11.80 -17.93
C GLY A 170 5.68 12.60 -17.38
N THR A 171 6.17 12.28 -16.19
CA THR A 171 7.39 12.87 -15.61
C THR A 171 8.59 11.96 -15.86
N CYS A 172 9.74 12.57 -16.11
CA CYS A 172 11.03 11.91 -16.31
C CYS A 172 12.08 12.62 -15.46
N SER A 173 12.89 11.86 -14.72
CA SER A 173 14.03 12.40 -13.99
C SER A 173 15.17 11.38 -13.91
N SER A 174 16.39 11.90 -13.88
CA SER A 174 17.61 11.15 -13.59
C SER A 174 18.35 11.69 -12.36
N THR A 175 17.71 12.58 -11.58
CA THR A 175 18.33 13.24 -10.43
C THR A 175 18.12 12.39 -9.17
N PRO A 176 19.18 11.86 -8.53
CA PRO A 176 19.04 11.09 -7.30
C PRO A 176 18.34 11.88 -6.19
N GLY A 177 17.38 11.24 -5.52
CA GLY A 177 16.56 11.83 -4.46
C GLY A 177 15.38 12.68 -4.95
N GLU A 178 15.24 12.91 -6.27
CA GLU A 178 14.05 13.57 -6.81
C GLU A 178 12.81 12.69 -6.61
N ARG A 179 11.71 13.35 -6.23
CA ARG A 179 10.46 12.68 -5.87
C ARG A 179 9.27 13.33 -6.54
N TRP A 180 8.37 12.50 -7.05
CA TRP A 180 7.06 12.94 -7.52
C TRP A 180 6.01 11.89 -7.18
N SER A 181 4.74 12.21 -7.45
CA SER A 181 3.65 11.30 -7.17
C SER A 181 2.61 11.23 -8.28
N VAL A 182 2.19 10.00 -8.57
CA VAL A 182 1.11 9.71 -9.52
C VAL A 182 -0.06 9.07 -8.78
N SER A 183 -1.26 9.16 -9.35
CA SER A 183 -2.44 8.52 -8.79
C SER A 183 -2.25 7.00 -8.75
N ALA A 184 -2.60 6.38 -7.62
CA ALA A 184 -2.67 4.93 -7.47
C ALA A 184 -4.07 4.37 -7.75
N LEU A 185 -4.98 5.20 -8.28
CA LEU A 185 -6.26 4.73 -8.84
C LEU A 185 -6.11 4.04 -10.19
N GLN A 186 -4.92 4.12 -10.79
CA GLN A 186 -4.53 3.45 -12.03
C GLN A 186 -3.22 2.70 -11.78
N PRO A 187 -2.90 1.68 -12.59
CA PRO A 187 -1.60 1.04 -12.52
C PRO A 187 -0.46 2.06 -12.72
N LEU A 188 0.54 1.98 -11.86
CA LEU A 188 1.79 2.71 -12.06
C LEU A 188 2.56 2.04 -13.19
N LEU A 189 2.94 2.82 -14.18
CA LEU A 189 3.87 2.43 -15.23
C LEU A 189 5.18 3.16 -14.97
N LEU A 190 6.24 2.39 -14.72
CA LEU A 190 7.60 2.87 -14.53
C LEU A 190 8.46 2.40 -15.68
N GLU A 191 9.12 3.32 -16.38
CA GLU A 191 10.14 2.97 -17.35
C GLU A 191 11.52 3.06 -16.70
N LEU A 192 12.31 2.00 -16.83
CA LEU A 192 13.68 1.88 -16.35
C LEU A 192 14.51 1.28 -17.50
N GLY A 193 15.29 2.12 -18.20
CA GLY A 193 16.02 1.69 -19.40
C GLY A 193 15.10 1.16 -20.52
N ASP A 194 15.34 -0.08 -20.96
CA ASP A 194 14.55 -0.77 -21.98
C ASP A 194 13.31 -1.51 -21.43
N CYS A 195 13.03 -1.36 -20.13
CA CYS A 195 11.98 -2.06 -19.44
C CYS A 195 10.85 -1.15 -18.97
N VAL A 196 9.68 -1.76 -18.84
CA VAL A 196 8.49 -1.21 -18.22
C VAL A 196 8.12 -2.10 -17.04
N VAL A 197 8.01 -1.50 -15.86
CA VAL A 197 7.45 -2.12 -14.67
C VAL A 197 6.05 -1.58 -14.48
N LYS A 198 5.04 -2.45 -14.60
CA LYS A 198 3.65 -2.13 -14.25
C LYS A 198 3.39 -2.60 -12.84
N ILE A 199 2.88 -1.73 -11.97
CA ILE A 199 2.48 -2.02 -10.60
C ILE A 199 0.99 -1.67 -10.44
N GLY A 200 0.18 -2.66 -10.13
CA GLY A 200 -1.28 -2.52 -10.03
C GLY A 200 -2.02 -3.52 -10.92
N LYS A 201 -3.30 -3.75 -10.64
CA LYS A 201 -4.19 -4.55 -11.50
C LYS A 201 -4.52 -3.76 -12.77
#